data_AF-A0A7V9HU60-F1
#
_entry.id   AF-A0A7V9HU60-F1
#
_cell.length_a   1.000
_cell.length_b   1.000
_cell.length_c   1.000
_cell.angle_alpha   90.00
_cell.angle_beta   90.00
_cell.angle_gamma   90.00
#
_symmetry.space_group_name_H-M   'P 1'
#
loop_
_entity.id
_entity.type
_entity.pdbx_description
1 polymer ?
#
loop_
_entity_poly.entity_id
_entity_poly.type
_entity_poly.pdbx_seq_one_letter_code
_entity_poly.pdbx_strand_id
1 'polypeptide(L)'
;MSERKLRAYVDIPTHLGPDVTMNQTITNISLSGCLVITDTQLGVGSTLSLSIPISGKNTLRLKGRVVREHEQDGYGIGFEEMSDEDRRALALLIAETDEGMN
;
A
#
# COMPACT_ATOMS: atom_id res chain seq x y z
N MET A 1 -20.10 5.03 -5.92
CA MET A 1 -19.00 4.31 -6.60
C MET A 1 -18.28 3.49 -5.54
N SER A 2 -18.07 2.20 -5.76
CA SER A 2 -17.42 1.33 -4.75
C SER A 2 -15.92 1.62 -4.74
N GLU A 3 -15.36 1.98 -3.59
CA GLU A 3 -13.91 2.14 -3.44
C GLU A 3 -13.22 0.77 -3.51
N ARG A 4 -12.19 0.65 -4.34
CA ARG A 4 -11.39 -0.57 -4.53
C ARG A 4 -10.63 -0.91 -3.26
N LYS A 5 -10.65 -2.18 -2.86
CA LYS A 5 -9.94 -2.70 -1.69
C LYS A 5 -8.99 -3.82 -2.13
N LEU A 6 -7.69 -3.64 -1.90
CA LEU A 6 -6.67 -4.66 -2.05
C LEU A 6 -6.14 -5.06 -0.68
N ARG A 7 -5.75 -6.32 -0.53
CA ARG A 7 -5.00 -6.75 0.65
C ARG A 7 -3.52 -6.55 0.39
N ALA A 8 -2.82 -5.96 1.36
CA ALA A 8 -1.37 -5.83 1.33
C ALA A 8 -0.80 -6.22 2.69
N TYR A 9 0.37 -6.82 2.67
CA TYR A 9 1.16 -7.00 3.88
C TYR A 9 1.99 -5.73 4.09
N VAL A 10 1.78 -5.04 5.20
CA VAL A 10 2.46 -3.79 5.52
C VAL A 10 3.46 -4.06 6.64
N ASP A 11 4.73 -3.81 6.38
CA ASP A 11 5.78 -3.84 7.38
C ASP A 11 5.82 -2.47 8.07
N ILE A 12 5.35 -2.44 9.31
CA ILE A 12 5.30 -1.24 10.15
C ILE A 12 6.53 -1.23 11.06
N PRO A 13 7.43 -0.25 10.93
CA PRO A 13 8.58 -0.16 11.81
C PRO A 13 8.14 0.23 13.21
N THR A 14 8.60 -0.53 14.20
CA THR A 14 8.31 -0.24 15.61
C THR A 14 9.50 0.45 16.26
N HIS A 15 9.25 1.50 17.05
CA HIS A 15 10.32 2.25 17.72
C HIS A 15 11.09 1.44 18.79
N LEU A 16 10.57 0.28 19.21
CA LEU A 16 11.04 -0.49 20.37
C LEU A 16 11.22 -1.99 20.10
N GLY A 17 11.17 -2.44 18.84
CA GLY A 17 11.20 -3.87 18.51
C GLY A 17 11.41 -4.17 17.02
N PRO A 18 11.32 -5.44 16.60
CA PRO A 18 11.35 -5.80 15.19
C PRO A 18 10.15 -5.19 14.45
N ASP A 19 10.31 -4.95 13.15
CA ASP A 19 9.20 -4.55 12.28
C ASP A 19 8.09 -5.59 12.35
N VAL A 20 6.85 -5.13 12.39
CA VAL A 20 5.68 -6.00 12.43
C VAL A 20 5.02 -6.02 11.06
N THR A 21 4.95 -7.20 10.45
CA THR A 21 4.18 -7.40 9.22
C THR A 21 2.71 -7.62 9.55
N MET A 22 1.84 -6.71 9.10
CA MET A 22 0.39 -6.79 9.32
C MET A 22 -0.34 -6.92 7.99
N ASN A 23 -1.41 -7.73 7.96
CA ASN A 23 -2.31 -7.78 6.81
C ASN A 23 -3.26 -6.59 6.90
N GLN A 24 -3.12 -5.65 5.97
CA GLN A 24 -3.92 -4.44 5.91
C GLN A 24 -4.73 -4.34 4.62
N THR A 25 -5.81 -3.57 4.71
CA THR A 25 -6.57 -3.19 3.52
C THR A 25 -6.01 -1.90 2.97
N ILE A 26 -5.65 -1.89 1.69
CA ILE A 26 -5.28 -0.69 0.96
C ILE A 26 -6.40 -0.32 -0.02
N THR A 27 -6.68 0.96 -0.15
CA THR A 27 -7.68 1.52 -1.06
C THR A 27 -7.09 2.70 -1.80
N ASN A 28 -7.84 3.23 -2.78
CA ASN A 28 -7.47 4.44 -3.53
C ASN A 28 -6.01 4.41 -4.06
N ILE A 29 -5.63 3.26 -4.63
CA ILE A 29 -4.28 3.00 -5.11
C ILE A 29 -4.04 3.69 -6.46
N SER A 30 -2.85 4.27 -6.61
CA SER A 30 -2.37 4.98 -7.80
C SER A 30 -0.87 4.70 -7.97
N LEU A 31 -0.25 5.17 -9.05
CA LEU A 31 1.20 5.07 -9.22
C LEU A 31 2.01 5.93 -8.24
N SER A 32 1.38 6.87 -7.55
CA SER A 32 2.06 7.76 -6.59
C SER A 32 1.79 7.39 -5.13
N GLY A 33 0.85 6.51 -4.84
CA GLY A 33 0.47 6.22 -3.47
C GLY A 33 -0.84 5.45 -3.32
N CYS A 34 -1.22 5.22 -2.07
CA CYS A 34 -2.47 4.57 -1.69
C CYS A 34 -2.96 5.06 -0.33
N LEU A 35 -4.18 4.66 0.04
CA LEU A 35 -4.72 4.78 1.39
C LEU A 35 -4.57 3.43 2.09
N VAL A 36 -3.91 3.40 3.26
CA VAL A 36 -3.83 2.20 4.12
C VAL A 36 -4.84 2.36 5.25
N ILE A 37 -5.70 1.38 5.46
CA ILE A 37 -6.60 1.32 6.62
C ILE A 37 -5.98 0.39 7.67
N THR A 38 -5.69 0.92 8.85
CA THR A 38 -5.02 0.20 9.94
C THR A 38 -5.35 0.78 11.30
N ASP A 39 -5.63 -0.09 12.27
CA ASP A 39 -5.79 0.26 13.69
C ASP A 39 -4.46 0.63 14.39
N THR A 40 -3.34 0.46 13.68
CA THR A 40 -2.02 0.81 14.17
C THR A 40 -1.76 2.28 13.94
N GLN A 41 -1.37 2.99 14.99
CA GLN A 41 -1.07 4.41 14.90
C GLN A 41 0.23 4.64 14.14
N LEU A 42 0.16 5.34 13.00
CA LEU A 42 1.31 5.69 12.17
C LEU A 42 1.56 7.20 12.22
N GLY A 43 2.79 7.61 12.53
CA GLY A 43 3.17 9.02 12.46
C GLY A 43 3.30 9.51 11.02
N VAL A 44 2.86 10.75 10.74
CA VAL A 44 3.20 11.43 9.49
C VAL A 44 4.72 11.53 9.36
N GLY A 45 5.23 11.21 8.17
CA GLY A 45 6.66 11.14 7.88
C GLY A 45 7.28 9.75 8.09
N SER A 46 6.59 8.83 8.76
CA SER A 46 7.06 7.44 8.93
C SER A 46 7.14 6.72 7.60
N THR A 47 8.20 5.92 7.42
CA THR A 47 8.38 5.04 6.27
C THR A 47 7.83 3.66 6.55
N LEU A 48 7.27 3.00 5.54
CA LEU A 48 6.77 1.63 5.60
C LEU A 48 7.09 0.90 4.30
N SER A 49 7.12 -0.43 4.37
CA SER A 49 7.19 -1.27 3.17
C SER A 49 5.85 -1.96 2.95
N LEU A 50 5.32 -1.87 1.73
CA LEU A 50 4.09 -2.54 1.32
C LEU A 50 4.45 -3.71 0.42
N SER A 51 3.97 -4.89 0.78
CA SER A 51 4.07 -6.13 0.02
C SER A 51 2.70 -6.47 -0.53
N ILE A 52 2.46 -6.13 -1.80
CA ILE A 52 1.18 -6.31 -2.49
C ILE A 52 1.25 -7.59 -3.32
N PRO A 53 0.41 -8.60 -3.06
CA PRO A 53 0.33 -9.77 -3.90
C PRO A 53 -0.11 -9.39 -5.32
N ILE A 54 0.62 -9.86 -6.32
CA ILE A 54 0.28 -9.71 -7.74
C ILE A 54 0.13 -11.10 -8.38
N SER A 55 -0.45 -11.14 -9.59
CA SER A 55 -0.69 -12.36 -10.34
C SER A 55 0.55 -13.26 -10.45
N GLY A 56 0.37 -14.58 -10.36
CA GLY A 56 1.45 -15.56 -10.58
C GLY A 56 2.37 -15.87 -9.38
N LYS A 57 1.93 -15.61 -8.14
CA LYS A 57 2.70 -15.79 -6.88
C LYS A 57 3.82 -14.77 -6.64
N ASN A 58 3.88 -13.70 -7.44
CA ASN A 58 4.80 -12.61 -7.20
C ASN A 58 4.24 -11.63 -6.17
N THR A 59 5.14 -10.91 -5.50
CA THR A 59 4.80 -9.86 -4.55
C THR A 59 5.52 -8.60 -4.98
N LEU A 60 4.75 -7.55 -5.26
CA LEU A 60 5.28 -6.22 -5.50
C LEU A 60 5.65 -5.57 -4.16
N ARG A 61 6.91 -5.17 -4.00
CA ARG A 61 7.39 -4.49 -2.79
C ARG A 61 7.59 -3.01 -3.06
N LEU A 62 6.83 -2.17 -2.37
CA LEU A 62 6.90 -0.72 -2.51
C LEU A 62 7.34 -0.10 -1.19
N LYS A 63 8.28 0.84 -1.25
CA LYS A 63 8.56 1.73 -0.12
C LYS A 63 7.61 2.91 -0.17
N GLY A 64 7.08 3.29 0.98
CA GLY A 64 6.18 4.41 1.09
C GLY A 64 6.43 5.22 2.36
N ARG A 65 5.91 6.44 2.35
CA ARG A 65 5.93 7.36 3.48
C ARG A 65 4.53 7.82 3.79
N VAL A 66 4.18 7.88 5.07
CA VAL A 66 2.94 8.49 5.52
C VAL A 66 3.01 9.99 5.22
N VAL A 67 2.15 10.48 4.32
CA VAL A 67 2.10 11.90 3.94
C VAL A 67 0.96 12.65 4.63
N ARG A 68 -0.07 11.93 5.09
CA ARG A 68 -1.18 12.51 5.85
C ARG A 68 -1.94 11.43 6.63
N GLU A 69 -2.56 11.85 7.71
CA GLU A 69 -3.63 11.11 8.38
C GLU A 69 -4.96 11.36 7.63
N HIS A 70 -5.81 10.34 7.61
CA HIS A 70 -7.17 10.39 7.10
C HIS A 70 -8.12 9.85 8.18
N GLU A 71 -9.34 10.38 8.23
CA GLU A 71 -10.30 10.05 9.29
C GLU A 71 -10.53 8.54 9.43
N GLN A 72 -10.89 8.09 10.63
CA GLN A 72 -11.22 6.68 10.95
C GLN A 72 -10.13 5.68 10.52
N ASP A 73 -8.91 5.85 11.07
CA ASP A 73 -7.84 4.86 10.98
C ASP A 73 -7.22 4.68 9.57
N GLY A 74 -7.31 5.72 8.74
CA GLY A 74 -6.73 5.76 7.40
C GLY A 74 -5.43 6.58 7.32
N TYR A 75 -4.46 6.11 6.55
CA TYR A 75 -3.20 6.83 6.31
C TYR A 75 -2.92 6.94 4.82
N GLY A 76 -2.72 8.18 4.35
CA GLY A 76 -2.27 8.44 2.99
C GLY A 76 -0.79 8.14 2.88
N ILE A 77 -0.44 7.19 2.02
CA ILE A 77 0.94 6.76 1.78
C ILE A 77 1.37 7.25 0.41
N GLY A 78 2.43 8.06 0.36
CA GLY A 78 3.13 8.38 -0.88
C GLY A 78 4.21 7.33 -1.16
N PHE A 79 4.23 6.78 -2.36
CA PHE A 79 5.29 5.86 -2.77
C PHE A 79 6.59 6.63 -3.01
N GLU A 80 7.70 6.07 -2.53
CA GLU A 80 9.04 6.59 -2.81
C GLU A 80 9.48 6.19 -4.23
N GLU A 81 10.74 6.46 -4.60
CA GLU A 81 11.27 6.05 -5.89
C GLU A 81 11.04 4.54 -6.14
N MET A 82 10.50 4.25 -7.31
CA MET A 82 10.18 2.91 -7.78
C MET A 82 10.91 2.64 -9.10
N SER A 83 11.31 1.39 -9.33
CA SER A 83 11.86 0.99 -10.61
C SER A 83 10.78 1.05 -11.71
N ASP A 84 11.20 1.18 -12.98
CA ASP A 84 10.27 1.13 -14.10
C ASP A 84 9.52 -0.22 -14.19
N GLU A 85 10.16 -1.30 -13.73
CA GLU A 85 9.56 -2.63 -13.64
C GLU A 85 8.46 -2.66 -12.59
N ASP A 86 8.73 -2.19 -11.36
CA ASP A 86 7.76 -2.11 -10.28
C ASP A 86 6.60 -1.18 -10.62
N ARG A 87 6.89 -0.04 -11.26
CA ARG A 87 5.89 0.91 -11.75
C ARG A 87 4.96 0.27 -12.76
N ARG A 88 5.51 -0.53 -13.70
CA ARG A 88 4.73 -1.26 -14.69
C ARG A 88 3.88 -2.35 -14.05
N ALA A 89 4.44 -3.11 -13.12
CA ALA A 89 3.71 -4.14 -12.38
C ALA A 89 2.53 -3.54 -11.60
N LEU A 90 2.73 -2.39 -10.95
CA LEU A 90 1.66 -1.65 -10.28
C LEU A 90 0.59 -1.16 -11.25
N ALA A 91 0.98 -0.62 -12.41
CA ALA A 91 0.02 -0.18 -13.43
C ALA A 91 -0.85 -1.35 -13.92
N LEU A 92 -0.24 -2.51 -14.17
CA LEU A 92 -0.95 -3.72 -14.58
C LEU A 92 -1.91 -4.20 -13.49
N LEU A 93 -1.48 -4.22 -12.22
CA LEU A 93 -2.35 -4.57 -11.09
C LEU A 93 -3.58 -3.65 -11.02
N ILE A 94 -3.37 -2.33 -11.17
CA ILE A 94 -4.47 -1.36 -11.17
C ILE A 94 -5.45 -1.68 -12.31
N ALA A 95 -4.95 -1.91 -13.53
CA ALA A 95 -5.77 -2.25 -14.68
C ALA A 95 -6.51 -3.60 -14.57
N GLU A 96 -5.84 -4.66 -14.09
CA GLU A 96 -6.47 -5.98 -13.86
C GLU A 96 -7.63 -5.88 -12.88
N THR A 97 -7.47 -5.05 -11.84
CA THR A 97 -8.56 -4.80 -10.89
C THR A 97 -9.69 -3.96 -11.49
N ASP A 98 -9.45 -3.17 -12.56
CA ASP A 98 -10.47 -2.42 -13.31
C ASP A 98 -11.32 -3.36 -14.18
N GLU A 99 -10.69 -4.33 -14.85
CA GLU A 99 -11.33 -5.21 -15.82
C GLU A 99 -12.19 -6.33 -15.21
N GLY A 100 -11.93 -6.74 -13.95
CA GLY A 100 -12.73 -7.73 -13.24
C GLY A 100 -14.16 -7.29 -12.85
N MET A 101 -14.62 -6.12 -13.33
CA MET A 101 -15.97 -5.58 -13.09
C MET A 101 -16.84 -5.53 -14.36
N ASN A 102 -16.50 -6.27 -15.42
CA ASN A 102 -17.31 -6.35 -16.64
C ASN A 102 -17.82 -7.77 -16.92
#